data_AF-A0A9E8SQ04-F1
#
_entry.id   AF-A0A9E8SQ04-F1
#
_cell.length_a   1.000
_cell.length_b   1.000
_cell.length_c   1.000
_cell.angle_alpha   90.00
_cell.angle_beta   90.00
_cell.angle_gamma   90.00
#
_symmetry.space_group_name_H-M   'P 1'
#
loop_
_entity.id
_entity.type
_entity.pdbx_description
1 polymer ?
#
loop_
_entity_poly.entity_id
_entity_poly.type
_entity_poly.pdbx_seq_one_letter_code
_entity_poly.pdbx_strand_id
1 'polypeptide(L)' 'MKNLTNRDAPAQIDPKKGFKIHFLVFLLVVPAIWAVWYWTDRSYPWPLWSTPAWAVGILFHYLGVYVFKRRIS' A
#
# COMPACT_ATOMS: atom_id res chain seq x y z
N MET A 1 -5.28 3.93 -45.18
CA MET A 1 -6.17 4.11 -44.02
C MET A 1 -5.48 3.58 -42.77
N LYS A 2 -5.13 4.43 -41.80
CA LYS A 2 -4.56 4.00 -40.51
C LYS A 2 -5.67 4.02 -39.47
N ASN A 3 -6.27 2.85 -39.20
CA ASN A 3 -7.13 2.65 -38.04
C ASN A 3 -6.27 2.09 -36.90
N LEU A 4 -5.58 2.98 -36.18
CA LEU A 4 -4.88 2.63 -34.95
C LEU A 4 -5.88 2.76 -33.82
N THR A 5 -6.50 1.65 -33.44
CA THR A 5 -7.34 1.56 -32.25
C THR A 5 -6.45 1.85 -31.04
N ASN A 6 -6.65 3.01 -30.39
CA ASN A 6 -6.02 3.43 -29.13
C ASN A 6 -6.40 2.53 -27.92
N ARG A 7 -6.64 1.23 -28.13
CA ARG A 7 -7.03 0.27 -27.08
C ARG A 7 -5.84 -0.46 -26.46
N ASP A 8 -4.65 -0.30 -27.04
CA ASP A 8 -3.43 -1.00 -26.61
C ASP A 8 -2.46 -0.11 -25.82
N ALA A 9 -2.84 1.14 -25.51
CA ALA A 9 -2.05 1.96 -24.60
C ALA A 9 -2.18 1.38 -23.19
N PRO A 10 -1.09 0.89 -22.56
CA PRO A 10 -1.17 0.37 -21.20
C PRO A 10 -1.73 1.47 -20.31
N ALA A 11 -2.75 1.14 -19.50
CA ALA A 11 -3.30 2.08 -18.54
C ALA A 11 -2.15 2.66 -17.72
N GLN A 12 -2.00 3.99 -17.74
CA GLN A 12 -0.91 4.66 -17.02
C GLN A 12 -1.15 4.47 -15.52
N ILE A 13 -0.45 3.50 -14.92
CA ILE A 13 -0.50 3.26 -13.48
C ILE A 13 0.29 4.38 -12.80
N ASP A 14 -0.39 5.23 -12.03
CA ASP A 14 0.26 6.22 -11.18
C ASP A 14 0.76 5.55 -9.88
N PRO A 15 2.09 5.37 -9.69
CA PRO A 15 2.63 4.74 -8.49
C PRO A 15 2.31 5.53 -7.22
N LYS A 16 2.10 6.85 -7.30
CA LYS A 16 1.70 7.67 -6.14
C LYS A 16 0.26 7.35 -5.71
N LYS A 17 -0.65 7.11 -6.67
CA LYS A 17 -2.02 6.68 -6.37
C LYS A 17 -2.01 5.31 -5.69
N GLY A 18 -1.18 4.38 -6.16
CA GLY A 18 -0.97 3.09 -5.51
C GLY A 18 -0.52 3.22 -4.05
N PHE A 19 0.49 4.07 -3.79
CA PHE A 19 0.96 4.34 -2.43
C PHE A 19 -0.13 4.95 -1.53
N LYS A 20 -0.86 5.96 -2.01
CA LYS A 20 -1.93 6.60 -1.22
C LYS A 20 -3.00 5.61 -0.78
N ILE A 21 -3.40 4.70 -1.68
CA ILE A 21 -4.38 3.65 -1.35
C ILE A 21 -3.81 2.69 -0.31
N HIS A 22 -2.60 2.16 -0.52
CA HIS A 22 -1.99 1.21 0.42
C HIS A 22 -1.82 1.85 1.82
N PHE A 23 -1.38 3.10 1.87
CA PHE A 23 -1.24 3.85 3.12
C PHE A 23 -2.58 4.11 3.80
N LEU A 24 -3.62 4.49 3.05
CA LEU A 24 -4.96 4.68 3.61
C LEU A 24 -5.52 3.36 4.18
N VAL A 25 -5.35 2.25 3.47
CA VAL A 25 -5.74 0.92 3.97
C VAL A 25 -5.00 0.60 5.27
N PHE A 26 -3.69 0.84 5.34
CA PHE A 26 -2.91 0.66 6.56
C PHE A 26 -3.48 1.49 7.73
N LEU A 27 -3.76 2.77 7.51
CA LEU A 27 -4.28 3.67 8.53
C LEU A 27 -5.69 3.32 9.02
N LEU A 28 -6.52 2.65 8.22
CA LEU A 28 -7.87 2.27 8.62
C LEU A 28 -7.94 0.86 9.20
N VAL A 29 -7.27 -0.09 8.53
CA VAL A 29 -7.36 -1.52 8.87
C VAL A 29 -6.56 -1.84 10.13
N VAL A 30 -5.36 -1.26 10.30
CA VAL A 30 -4.55 -1.52 11.51
C VAL A 30 -5.30 -1.09 12.77
N PRO A 31 -5.82 0.14 12.91
CA PRO A 31 -6.59 0.51 14.09
C PRO A 31 -7.83 -0.35 14.29
N ALA A 32 -8.56 -0.69 13.23
CA ALA A 32 -9.73 -1.57 13.34
C ALA A 32 -9.35 -2.96 13.91
N ILE A 33 -8.25 -3.55 13.43
CA ILE A 33 -7.71 -4.82 13.94
C ILE A 33 -7.34 -4.70 15.43
N TRP A 34 -6.62 -3.64 15.82
CA TRP A 34 -6.27 -3.39 17.22
C TRP A 34 -7.50 -3.17 18.09
N ALA A 35 -8.54 -2.55 17.55
CA ALA A 35 -9.79 -2.32 18.25
C ALA A 35 -10.56 -3.64 18.47
N VAL A 36 -10.60 -4.52 17.45
CA VAL A 36 -11.15 -5.88 17.60
C VAL A 36 -10.41 -6.64 18.70
N TRP A 37 -9.08 -6.61 18.70
CA TRP A 37 -8.29 -7.23 19.77
C TRP A 37 -8.62 -6.64 21.15
N TYR A 38 -8.69 -5.31 21.26
CA TYR A 38 -8.97 -4.62 22.51
C TYR A 38 -10.33 -5.00 23.12
N TRP A 39 -11.35 -5.19 22.27
CA TRP A 39 -12.72 -5.49 22.72
C TRP A 39 -13.07 -6.97 22.82
N THR A 40 -12.29 -7.88 22.22
CA THR A 40 -12.58 -9.33 22.26
C THR A 40 -11.76 -10.05 23.32
N ASP A 41 -10.44 -10.14 23.12
CA ASP A 41 -9.54 -10.81 24.06
C ASP A 41 -8.17 -10.12 24.07
N ARG A 42 -7.79 -9.63 25.25
CA ARG A 42 -6.54 -8.91 25.52
C ARG A 42 -5.42 -9.81 26.03
N SER A 43 -5.66 -11.12 26.16
CA SER A 43 -4.69 -12.09 26.70
C SER A 43 -3.43 -12.21 25.85
N TYR A 44 -3.58 -12.15 24.52
CA TYR A 44 -2.49 -12.27 23.56
C TYR A 44 -2.59 -11.20 22.46
N PRO A 45 -1.62 -10.26 22.34
CA PRO A 45 -1.63 -9.18 21.36
C PRO A 45 -1.27 -9.66 19.96
N TRP A 46 -2.11 -10.51 19.37
CA TRP A 46 -1.91 -11.03 18.02
C TRP A 46 -1.75 -9.97 16.92
N PRO A 47 -2.31 -8.74 17.00
CA PRO A 47 -2.03 -7.69 16.01
C PRO A 47 -0.57 -7.27 15.92
N LEU A 48 0.23 -7.56 16.96
CA LEU A 48 1.65 -7.20 17.05
C LEU A 48 2.50 -7.84 15.97
N TRP A 49 2.09 -8.98 15.39
CA TRP A 49 2.82 -9.62 14.30
C TRP A 49 2.48 -9.03 12.94
N SER A 50 1.20 -8.71 12.73
CA SER A 50 0.72 -8.18 11.45
C SER A 50 1.11 -6.71 11.24
N THR A 51 1.06 -5.89 12.30
CA THR A 51 1.28 -4.44 12.21
C THR A 51 2.69 -4.08 11.73
N PRO A 52 3.79 -4.61 12.31
CA PRO A 52 5.15 -4.30 11.86
C PRO A 52 5.43 -4.84 10.46
N ALA A 53 4.94 -6.03 10.12
CA ALA A 53 5.11 -6.61 8.80
C ALA A 53 4.49 -5.71 7.71
N TRP A 54 3.28 -5.21 7.95
CA TRP A 54 2.63 -4.25 7.05
C TRP A 54 3.34 -2.88 7.04
N ALA A 55 3.81 -2.40 8.19
CA ALA A 55 4.55 -1.14 8.27
C ALA A 55 5.84 -1.17 7.44
N VAL A 56 6.54 -2.31 7.44
CA VAL A 56 7.69 -2.55 6.55
C VAL A 56 7.26 -2.47 5.08
N GLY A 57 6.12 -3.08 4.72
CA GLY A 57 5.56 -2.97 3.37
C GLY A 57 5.27 -1.53 2.93
N ILE A 58 4.69 -0.71 3.82
CA ILE A 58 4.47 0.73 3.59
C ILE A 58 5.79 1.47 3.40
N LEU A 59 6.79 1.19 4.24
CA LEU A 59 8.12 1.81 4.15
C LEU A 59 8.75 1.53 2.78
N PHE A 60 8.78 0.27 2.35
CA PHE A 60 9.37 -0.07 1.06
C PHE A 60 8.55 0.45 -0.12
N HIS A 61 7.22 0.53 -0.01
CA HIS A 61 6.40 1.18 -1.02
C HIS A 61 6.70 2.67 -1.13
N TYR A 62 6.84 3.37 -0.01
CA TYR A 62 7.27 4.77 0.03
C TYR A 62 8.63 4.95 -0.64
N LEU A 63 9.62 4.12 -0.26
CA LEU A 63 10.95 4.18 -0.86
C LEU A 63 10.90 3.96 -2.38
N GLY A 64 10.13 2.99 -2.86
CA GLY A 64 9.95 2.73 -4.29
C GLY A 64 9.33 3.90 -5.06
N VAL A 65 8.37 4.61 -4.46
CA VAL A 65 7.65 5.72 -5.12
C VAL A 65 8.41 7.04 -5.06
N TYR A 66 9.03 7.36 -3.92
CA TYR A 66 9.56 8.69 -3.64
C TYR A 66 11.08 8.76 -3.58
N VAL A 67 11.78 7.68 -3.21
CA VAL A 67 13.24 7.68 -3.01
C VAL A 67 13.98 7.05 -4.18
N PHE A 68 13.57 5.87 -4.62
CA PHE A 68 14.27 5.08 -5.64
C PHE A 68 13.92 5.47 -7.08
N LYS A 69 13.49 6.72 -7.32
CA LYS A 69 13.22 7.22 -8.66
C LYS A 69 14.52 7.22 -9.48
N ARG A 70 14.79 6.13 -10.20
CA ARG A 70 15.92 6.03 -11.13
C ARG A 70 15.76 7.12 -12.19
N ARG A 71 16.71 8.06 -12.23
CA ARG A 71 17.05 8.75 -13.48
C ARG A 71 17.69 7.70 -14.36
N ILE A 72 16.93 7.17 -15.32
CA ILE A 72 17.55 6.56 -16.48
C ILE A 72 17.87 7.76 -17.39
N SER A 73 19.16 8.13 -17.47
CA SER A 73 19.66 9.12 -18.43
C SER A 73 19.80 8.48 -19.81
#